data_AF-A0A6C0H564-F1
#
_entry.id   AF-A0A6C0H564-F1
#
_cell.length_a   1.000
_cell.length_b   1.000
_cell.length_c   1.000
_cell.angle_alpha   90.00
_cell.angle_beta   90.00
_cell.angle_gamma   90.00
#
_symmetry.space_group_name_H-M   'P 1'
#
loop_
_entity.id
_entity.type
_entity.pdbx_description
1 polymer ?
#
loop_
_entity_poly.entity_id
_entity_poly.type
_entity_poly.pdbx_seq_one_letter_code
_entity_poly.pdbx_strand_id
1 'polypeptide(L)'
;MSCTSPIDISIENVKGKCDLKCSFTYNYNNISSAIAKNNNKFILLSLEKTEGTSPVSFNNKQFYVSEIRLYQPSLHSFRKNKKNAEIIIIHQSVNGDDLPLLVCIPISVSNSNNSSSLSSIIQTISNNAPDENNKTTVNSFSINDWLPSKSTPFFTYQATTPYPPCNSSVNFIVYNIPIYINQNIMNKIKNIIQPNDFQIKNNVDFFINKNGAITSNDNEIYIDCKPSWVSDEIITKPQEQEQNTEISPDTLNYIYLFLFSCFIFAILFFINYFFFVKKQNLI
;
A
#
# COMPACT_ATOMS: atom_id res chain seq x y z
N MET A 1 18.65 -24.07 2.75
CA MET A 1 18.13 -22.88 3.47
C MET A 1 16.62 -23.01 3.57
N SER A 2 16.04 -22.64 4.72
CA SER A 2 14.59 -22.61 4.94
C SER A 2 14.04 -21.22 4.62
N CYS A 3 12.86 -21.15 4.02
CA CYS A 3 12.18 -19.88 3.74
C CYS A 3 11.83 -19.13 5.03
N THR A 4 12.15 -17.84 5.11
CA THR A 4 11.81 -16.96 6.24
C THR A 4 10.69 -15.95 5.92
N SER A 5 10.12 -16.00 4.72
CA SER A 5 8.89 -15.30 4.34
C SER A 5 7.88 -16.31 3.76
N PRO A 6 6.58 -15.97 3.63
CA PRO A 6 5.92 -14.73 4.05
C PRO A 6 5.64 -14.69 5.56
N ILE A 7 5.35 -13.50 6.10
CA ILE A 7 5.07 -13.27 7.53
C ILE A 7 3.65 -12.75 7.77
N ASP A 8 3.22 -12.70 9.03
CA ASP A 8 1.99 -12.01 9.43
C ASP A 8 2.24 -10.51 9.67
N ILE A 9 1.54 -9.68 8.92
CA ILE A 9 1.59 -8.22 9.05
C ILE A 9 0.56 -7.77 10.07
N SER A 10 1.04 -7.25 11.19
CA SER A 10 0.20 -6.64 12.23
C SER A 10 0.93 -5.47 12.87
N ILE A 11 0.22 -4.36 13.07
CA ILE A 11 0.75 -3.15 13.72
C ILE A 11 1.25 -3.43 15.15
N GLU A 12 0.64 -4.41 15.83
CA GLU A 12 0.95 -4.80 17.21
C GLU A 12 2.32 -5.47 17.36
N ASN A 13 2.84 -6.07 16.28
CA ASN A 13 4.09 -6.82 16.27
C ASN A 13 5.27 -6.02 15.69
N VAL A 14 5.05 -4.77 15.30
CA VAL A 14 6.07 -3.89 14.73
C VAL A 14 7.15 -3.58 15.76
N LYS A 15 8.42 -3.71 15.37
CA LYS A 15 9.58 -3.46 16.26
C LYS A 15 9.95 -1.99 16.38
N GLY A 16 9.57 -1.17 15.41
CA GLY A 16 9.83 0.26 15.44
C GLY A 16 9.37 0.98 14.19
N LYS A 17 9.58 2.30 14.19
CA LYS A 17 9.40 3.14 13.00
C LYS A 17 10.63 3.03 12.11
N CYS A 18 10.42 3.05 10.80
CA CYS A 18 11.48 3.25 9.83
C CYS A 18 11.11 4.38 8.89
N ASP A 19 11.68 5.56 9.16
CA ASP A 19 11.42 6.77 8.38
C ASP A 19 12.49 6.89 7.27
N LEU A 20 13.52 7.73 7.47
CA LEU A 20 14.54 8.00 6.44
C LEU A 20 15.33 6.77 5.96
N LYS A 21 15.60 5.81 6.86
CA LYS A 21 16.33 4.57 6.52
C LYS A 21 15.53 3.61 5.63
N CYS A 22 14.23 3.83 5.51
CA CYS A 22 13.33 3.08 4.63
C CYS A 22 12.59 4.03 3.68
N SER A 23 13.27 5.10 3.27
CA SER A 23 12.80 6.01 2.23
C SER A 23 12.49 5.21 0.97
N PHE A 24 11.27 5.35 0.46
CA PHE A 24 10.79 4.67 -0.74
C PHE A 24 10.20 5.72 -1.68
N THR A 25 10.71 5.78 -2.91
CA THR A 25 10.13 6.59 -3.98
C THR A 25 9.79 5.68 -5.15
N TYR A 26 8.69 5.98 -5.81
CA TYR A 26 8.33 5.30 -7.04
C TYR A 26 7.69 6.25 -8.06
N ASN A 27 8.03 6.01 -9.31
CA ASN A 27 7.45 6.61 -10.49
C ASN A 27 7.60 5.62 -11.65
N TYR A 28 6.61 4.75 -11.81
CA TYR A 28 6.63 3.76 -12.89
C TYR A 28 6.25 4.41 -14.21
N ASN A 29 7.01 4.16 -15.27
CA ASN A 29 6.62 4.57 -16.62
C ASN A 29 5.42 3.75 -17.10
N ASN A 30 4.67 4.30 -18.05
CA ASN A 30 3.62 3.54 -18.72
C ASN A 30 4.23 2.38 -19.52
N ILE A 31 3.64 1.18 -19.38
CA ILE A 31 4.10 -0.03 -20.04
C ILE A 31 3.30 -0.19 -21.33
N SER A 32 4.01 -0.22 -22.47
CA SER A 32 3.40 -0.40 -23.79
C SER A 32 2.84 -1.81 -23.95
N SER A 33 3.63 -2.81 -23.61
CA SER A 33 3.23 -4.23 -23.65
C SER A 33 3.97 -5.05 -22.60
N ALA A 34 3.36 -6.15 -22.19
CA ALA A 34 3.94 -7.17 -21.33
C ALA A 34 3.46 -8.56 -21.76
N ILE A 35 4.29 -9.58 -21.52
CA ILE A 35 3.88 -10.97 -21.71
C ILE A 35 3.31 -11.49 -20.41
N ALA A 36 2.02 -11.83 -20.42
CA ALA A 36 1.36 -12.51 -19.32
C ALA A 36 1.38 -14.01 -19.53
N LYS A 37 1.85 -14.77 -18.55
CA LYS A 37 1.90 -16.24 -18.55
C LYS A 37 1.11 -16.79 -17.37
N ASN A 38 0.27 -17.79 -17.61
CA ASN A 38 -0.30 -18.59 -16.53
C ASN A 38 0.71 -19.69 -16.11
N ASN A 39 1.15 -19.68 -14.85
CA ASN A 39 1.99 -20.74 -14.26
C ASN A 39 1.22 -21.65 -13.30
N ASN A 40 -0.12 -21.65 -13.35
CA ASN A 40 -1.05 -22.42 -12.51
C ASN A 40 -1.06 -22.03 -11.03
N LYS A 41 0.11 -21.80 -10.42
CA LYS A 41 0.27 -21.28 -9.04
C LYS A 41 0.28 -19.76 -8.94
N PHE A 42 0.58 -19.08 -10.03
CA PHE A 42 0.55 -17.63 -10.13
C PHE A 42 0.46 -17.20 -11.60
N ILE A 43 0.01 -15.97 -11.82
CA ILE A 43 0.17 -15.28 -13.10
C ILE A 43 1.49 -14.51 -13.08
N LEU A 44 2.31 -14.66 -14.12
CA LEU A 44 3.55 -13.92 -14.33
C LEU A 44 3.31 -12.85 -15.39
N LEU A 45 3.69 -11.61 -15.09
CA LEU A 45 3.86 -10.55 -16.10
C LEU A 45 5.36 -10.30 -16.28
N SER A 46 5.85 -10.63 -17.47
CA SER A 46 7.22 -10.34 -17.90
C SER A 46 7.23 -9.03 -18.66
N LEU A 47 8.03 -8.08 -18.20
CA LEU A 47 8.20 -6.76 -18.81
C LEU A 47 9.48 -6.75 -19.65
N GLU A 48 9.49 -5.97 -20.73
CA GLU A 48 10.75 -5.66 -21.40
C GLU A 48 11.58 -4.74 -20.50
N LYS A 49 12.87 -5.06 -20.36
CA LYS A 49 13.79 -4.26 -19.57
C LYS A 49 13.96 -2.88 -20.24
N THR A 50 13.50 -1.83 -19.58
CA THR A 50 13.81 -0.45 -19.97
C THR A 50 15.16 -0.05 -19.39
N GLU A 51 16.21 -0.12 -20.20
CA GLU A 51 17.56 0.22 -19.75
C GLU A 51 17.67 1.67 -19.26
N GLY A 52 18.48 1.90 -18.22
CA GLY A 52 18.82 3.25 -17.74
C GLY A 52 17.74 4.01 -16.97
N THR A 53 16.54 3.43 -16.76
CA THR A 53 15.48 4.06 -15.96
C THR A 53 15.17 3.23 -14.73
N SER A 54 15.38 3.82 -13.55
CA SER A 54 14.99 3.24 -12.28
C SER A 54 13.65 3.83 -11.86
N PRO A 55 12.53 3.09 -11.99
CA PRO A 55 11.22 3.58 -11.54
C PRO A 55 11.11 3.64 -10.02
N VAL A 56 12.05 3.06 -9.27
CA VAL A 56 11.98 2.92 -7.81
C VAL A 56 13.32 3.20 -7.16
N SER A 57 13.31 4.03 -6.12
CA SER A 57 14.42 4.11 -5.17
C SER A 57 13.96 3.62 -3.80
N PHE A 58 14.78 2.79 -3.15
CA PHE A 58 14.58 2.38 -1.78
C PHE A 58 15.88 2.49 -1.00
N ASN A 59 15.87 3.26 0.10
CA ASN A 59 17.06 3.56 0.90
C ASN A 59 18.23 4.05 0.02
N ASN A 60 17.94 5.01 -0.86
CA ASN A 60 18.86 5.61 -1.83
C ASN A 60 19.47 4.66 -2.87
N LYS A 61 18.93 3.44 -3.00
CA LYS A 61 19.35 2.45 -3.99
C LYS A 61 18.33 2.37 -5.10
N GLN A 62 18.80 2.27 -6.33
CA GLN A 62 17.97 2.28 -7.54
C GLN A 62 17.64 0.87 -7.99
N PHE A 63 16.37 0.66 -8.31
CA PHE A 63 15.84 -0.62 -8.76
C PHE A 63 15.07 -0.51 -10.06
N TYR A 64 15.15 -1.56 -10.89
CA TYR A 64 14.29 -1.74 -12.07
C TYR A 64 13.32 -2.90 -11.83
N VAL A 65 12.15 -2.86 -12.48
CA VAL A 65 11.18 -3.95 -12.38
C VAL A 65 11.67 -5.13 -13.21
N SER A 66 11.87 -6.27 -12.56
CA SER A 66 12.26 -7.51 -13.21
C SER A 66 11.05 -8.29 -13.70
N GLU A 67 10.03 -8.42 -12.86
CA GLU A 67 8.79 -9.14 -13.17
C GLU A 67 7.72 -8.83 -12.14
N ILE A 68 6.47 -9.17 -12.46
CA ILE A 68 5.34 -9.03 -11.54
C ILE A 68 4.63 -10.37 -11.43
N ARG A 69 4.27 -10.75 -10.22
CA ARG A 69 3.55 -12.00 -9.94
C ARG A 69 2.25 -11.72 -9.20
N LEU A 70 1.17 -12.34 -9.63
CA LEU A 70 -0.11 -12.33 -8.93
C LEU A 70 -0.37 -13.71 -8.32
N TYR A 71 -0.63 -13.73 -7.02
CA TYR A 71 -0.96 -14.94 -6.26
C TYR A 71 -2.38 -14.88 -5.72
N GLN A 72 -2.97 -16.06 -5.52
CA GLN A 72 -4.19 -16.22 -4.72
C GLN A 72 -4.06 -17.44 -3.78
N PRO A 73 -4.48 -17.34 -2.51
CA PRO A 73 -4.77 -16.09 -1.79
C PRO A 73 -3.48 -15.26 -1.60
N SER A 74 -3.50 -14.21 -0.77
CA SER A 74 -2.26 -13.49 -0.47
C SER A 74 -1.17 -14.40 0.11
N LEU A 75 0.10 -14.12 -0.17
CA LEU A 75 1.24 -14.78 0.46
C LEU A 75 1.42 -14.27 1.90
N HIS A 76 1.37 -12.97 2.12
CA HIS A 76 1.33 -12.43 3.49
C HIS A 76 -0.03 -12.70 4.13
N SER A 77 -0.06 -12.82 5.45
CA SER A 77 -1.29 -12.65 6.23
C SER A 77 -1.31 -11.27 6.87
N PHE A 78 -2.50 -10.80 7.20
CA PHE A 78 -2.76 -9.50 7.78
C PHE A 78 -3.64 -9.72 9.01
N ARG A 79 -3.06 -9.54 10.20
CA ARG A 79 -3.68 -9.94 11.48
C ARG A 79 -4.21 -11.37 11.43
N LYS A 80 -3.34 -12.31 11.04
CA LYS A 80 -3.58 -13.75 10.90
C LYS A 80 -4.56 -14.17 9.79
N ASN A 81 -5.08 -13.21 9.01
CA ASN A 81 -6.04 -13.48 7.93
C ASN A 81 -5.41 -13.23 6.56
N LYS A 82 -5.67 -14.11 5.61
CA LYS A 82 -5.26 -13.91 4.21
C LYS A 82 -6.22 -12.94 3.51
N LYS A 83 -5.69 -12.17 2.56
CA LYS A 83 -6.48 -11.39 1.61
C LYS A 83 -6.79 -12.23 0.38
N ASN A 84 -7.72 -11.78 -0.46
CA ASN A 84 -8.22 -12.57 -1.58
C ASN A 84 -7.14 -12.89 -2.62
N ALA A 85 -6.20 -11.96 -2.84
CA ALA A 85 -5.03 -12.14 -3.69
C ALA A 85 -3.92 -11.17 -3.25
N GLU A 86 -2.74 -11.30 -3.84
CA GLU A 86 -1.61 -10.37 -3.63
C GLU A 86 -0.78 -10.24 -4.90
N ILE A 87 -0.49 -8.99 -5.27
CA ILE A 87 0.48 -8.66 -6.32
C ILE A 87 1.83 -8.44 -5.68
N ILE A 88 2.86 -9.04 -6.27
CA ILE A 88 4.25 -8.87 -5.88
C ILE A 88 5.01 -8.34 -7.09
N ILE A 89 5.48 -7.10 -6.98
CA ILE A 89 6.34 -6.45 -7.98
C ILE A 89 7.78 -6.70 -7.55
N ILE A 90 8.52 -7.46 -8.37
CA ILE A 90 9.88 -7.88 -8.06
C ILE A 90 10.84 -6.93 -8.77
N HIS A 91 11.71 -6.30 -8.00
CA HIS A 91 12.72 -5.38 -8.51
C HIS A 91 14.13 -5.89 -8.23
N GLN A 92 15.03 -5.60 -9.17
CA GLN A 92 16.46 -5.91 -9.04
C GLN A 92 17.27 -4.61 -9.01
N SER A 93 18.41 -4.65 -8.30
CA SER A 93 19.32 -3.50 -8.23
C SER A 93 19.84 -3.16 -9.62
N VAL A 94 19.83 -1.87 -9.95
CA VAL A 94 20.45 -1.37 -11.20
C VAL A 94 21.96 -1.60 -11.17
N ASN A 95 22.59 -1.49 -10.00
CA ASN A 95 24.04 -1.66 -9.83
C ASN A 95 24.44 -3.14 -9.62
N GLY A 96 23.47 -4.03 -9.35
CA GLY A 96 23.71 -5.47 -9.16
C GLY A 96 24.15 -5.89 -7.75
N ASP A 97 24.63 -4.96 -6.92
CA ASP A 97 25.20 -5.27 -5.60
C ASP A 97 24.19 -5.27 -4.44
N ASP A 98 22.97 -4.76 -4.66
CA ASP A 98 21.95 -4.66 -3.61
C ASP A 98 20.97 -5.83 -3.63
N LEU A 99 20.44 -6.15 -2.44
CA LEU A 99 19.37 -7.13 -2.30
C LEU A 99 18.15 -6.73 -3.14
N PRO A 100 17.53 -7.68 -3.87
CA PRO A 100 16.28 -7.43 -4.58
C PRO A 100 15.20 -6.84 -3.68
N LEU A 101 14.29 -6.07 -4.27
CA LEU A 101 13.19 -5.41 -3.57
C LEU A 101 11.84 -5.95 -4.05
N LEU A 102 11.03 -6.48 -3.12
CA LEU A 102 9.68 -6.97 -3.38
C LEU A 102 8.66 -5.99 -2.81
N VAL A 103 7.86 -5.37 -3.68
CA VAL A 103 6.72 -4.53 -3.28
C VAL A 103 5.45 -5.38 -3.36
N CYS A 104 4.81 -5.59 -2.22
CA CYS A 104 3.70 -6.52 -2.05
C CYS A 104 2.42 -5.74 -1.73
N ILE A 105 1.38 -5.94 -2.55
CA ILE A 105 0.13 -5.20 -2.49
C ILE A 105 -1.03 -6.21 -2.38
N PRO A 106 -1.78 -6.20 -1.25
CA PRO A 106 -2.93 -7.08 -1.10
C PRO A 106 -4.08 -6.63 -2.00
N ILE A 107 -4.88 -7.60 -2.43
CA ILE A 107 -6.11 -7.38 -3.19
C ILE A 107 -7.30 -7.89 -2.38
N SER A 108 -8.34 -7.10 -2.32
CA SER A 108 -9.64 -7.48 -1.73
C SER A 108 -10.77 -7.27 -2.74
N VAL A 109 -11.90 -7.90 -2.50
CA VAL A 109 -13.10 -7.68 -3.32
C VAL A 109 -13.91 -6.51 -2.79
N SER A 110 -14.37 -5.65 -3.68
CA SER A 110 -15.36 -4.60 -3.42
C SER A 110 -16.33 -4.47 -4.60
N ASN A 111 -17.44 -3.77 -4.38
CA ASN A 111 -18.34 -3.33 -5.46
C ASN A 111 -17.79 -2.13 -6.23
N SER A 112 -16.82 -1.41 -5.65
CA SER A 112 -16.05 -0.36 -6.31
C SER A 112 -14.73 -0.92 -6.84
N ASN A 113 -14.50 -0.79 -8.15
CA ASN A 113 -13.24 -1.15 -8.78
C ASN A 113 -12.34 0.07 -8.87
N ASN A 114 -11.28 0.14 -8.07
CA ASN A 114 -10.28 1.19 -8.16
C ASN A 114 -9.03 0.77 -8.95
N SER A 115 -9.01 -0.46 -9.52
CA SER A 115 -7.89 -1.00 -10.29
C SER A 115 -8.35 -1.53 -11.67
N SER A 116 -8.82 -0.60 -12.51
CA SER A 116 -9.36 -0.91 -13.84
C SER A 116 -8.33 -1.57 -14.76
N SER A 117 -7.08 -1.11 -14.74
CA SER A 117 -5.99 -1.68 -15.56
C SER A 117 -5.69 -3.13 -15.18
N LEU A 118 -5.61 -3.43 -13.88
CA LEU A 118 -5.46 -4.81 -13.38
C LEU A 118 -6.63 -5.69 -13.81
N SER A 119 -7.86 -5.18 -13.68
CA SER A 119 -9.07 -5.93 -14.07
C SER A 119 -9.06 -6.29 -15.55
N SER A 120 -8.66 -5.37 -16.42
CA SER A 120 -8.51 -5.59 -17.87
C SER A 120 -7.42 -6.62 -18.18
N ILE A 121 -6.29 -6.60 -17.48
CA ILE A 121 -5.22 -7.60 -17.63
C ILE A 121 -5.74 -8.99 -17.30
N ILE A 122 -6.42 -9.15 -16.16
CA ILE A 122 -6.99 -10.43 -15.75
C ILE A 122 -8.07 -10.91 -16.71
N GLN A 123 -8.90 -10.00 -17.23
CA GLN A 123 -9.88 -10.31 -18.27
C GLN A 123 -9.19 -10.89 -19.52
N THR A 124 -8.14 -10.26 -20.01
CA THR A 124 -7.38 -10.69 -21.19
C THR A 124 -6.75 -12.06 -20.98
N ILE A 125 -6.12 -12.28 -19.82
CA ILE A 125 -5.50 -13.58 -19.49
C ILE A 125 -6.56 -14.67 -19.41
N SER A 126 -7.69 -14.41 -18.75
CA SER A 126 -8.80 -15.35 -18.64
C SER A 126 -9.38 -15.76 -19.99
N ASN A 127 -9.33 -14.89 -20.99
CA ASN A 127 -9.91 -15.16 -22.31
C ASN A 127 -8.90 -15.83 -23.25
N ASN A 128 -7.63 -15.43 -23.18
CA ASN A 128 -6.63 -15.77 -24.19
C ASN A 128 -5.56 -16.76 -23.70
N ALA A 129 -5.36 -16.87 -22.39
CA ALA A 129 -4.37 -17.77 -21.78
C ALA A 129 -4.87 -18.40 -20.47
N PRO A 130 -6.04 -19.08 -20.48
CA PRO A 130 -6.64 -19.62 -19.26
C PRO A 130 -5.86 -20.82 -18.68
N ASP A 131 -5.25 -21.64 -19.54
CA ASP A 131 -4.59 -22.89 -19.12
C ASP A 131 -3.13 -22.69 -18.72
N GLU A 132 -2.59 -23.65 -17.96
CA GLU A 132 -1.19 -23.64 -17.55
C GLU A 132 -0.23 -23.55 -18.75
N ASN A 133 0.80 -22.74 -18.61
CA ASN A 133 1.83 -22.45 -19.60
C ASN A 133 1.38 -21.62 -20.82
N ASN A 134 0.08 -21.35 -20.98
CA ASN A 134 -0.39 -20.42 -22.01
C ASN A 134 0.10 -18.99 -21.71
N LYS A 135 0.28 -18.24 -22.78
CA LYS A 135 0.75 -16.85 -22.75
C LYS A 135 -0.15 -15.97 -23.60
N THR A 136 -0.33 -14.73 -23.17
CA THR A 136 -0.96 -13.67 -23.96
C THR A 136 -0.17 -12.39 -23.78
N THR A 137 -0.26 -11.49 -24.75
CA THR A 137 0.22 -10.12 -24.59
C THR A 137 -0.85 -9.30 -23.90
N VAL A 138 -0.46 -8.44 -22.97
CA VAL A 138 -1.29 -7.40 -22.38
C VAL A 138 -0.66 -6.05 -22.66
N ASN A 139 -1.47 -5.08 -23.03
CA ASN A 139 -1.01 -3.80 -23.55
C ASN A 139 -1.44 -2.64 -22.65
N SER A 140 -0.63 -1.58 -22.65
CA SER A 140 -0.99 -0.25 -22.15
C SER A 140 -1.51 -0.23 -20.71
N PHE A 141 -0.60 -0.28 -19.75
CA PHE A 141 -0.95 -0.15 -18.34
C PHE A 141 0.16 0.53 -17.54
N SER A 142 -0.21 1.11 -16.40
CA SER A 142 0.71 1.73 -15.46
C SER A 142 0.71 0.93 -14.15
N ILE A 143 1.89 0.56 -13.66
CA ILE A 143 2.01 -0.08 -12.34
C ILE A 143 1.57 0.88 -11.24
N ASN A 144 1.70 2.20 -11.42
CA ASN A 144 1.28 3.20 -10.43
C ASN A 144 -0.20 3.04 -10.05
N ASP A 145 -1.04 2.53 -10.96
CA ASP A 145 -2.47 2.31 -10.73
C ASP A 145 -2.75 1.19 -9.72
N TRP A 146 -1.74 0.37 -9.42
CA TRP A 146 -1.85 -0.78 -8.51
C TRP A 146 -1.26 -0.47 -7.14
N LEU A 147 -0.58 0.66 -6.97
CA LEU A 147 -0.08 1.07 -5.66
C LEU A 147 -1.14 1.89 -4.92
N PRO A 148 -1.25 1.74 -3.59
CA PRO A 148 -1.96 2.71 -2.76
C PRO A 148 -1.40 4.14 -2.94
N SER A 149 -2.11 5.13 -2.40
CA SER A 149 -1.64 6.52 -2.43
C SER A 149 -0.26 6.65 -1.77
N LYS A 150 0.55 7.62 -2.22
CA LYS A 150 1.93 7.78 -1.74
C LYS A 150 2.02 7.94 -0.21
N SER A 151 1.09 8.65 0.42
CA SER A 151 1.02 8.80 1.88
C SER A 151 0.55 7.55 2.64
N THR A 152 0.32 6.41 1.96
CA THR A 152 -0.11 5.17 2.60
C THR A 152 1.06 4.54 3.35
N PRO A 153 0.93 4.27 4.66
CA PRO A 153 1.94 3.56 5.43
C PRO A 153 2.22 2.16 4.85
N PHE A 154 3.48 1.74 4.92
CA PHE A 154 3.89 0.39 4.54
C PHE A 154 4.80 -0.22 5.59
N PHE A 155 4.84 -1.56 5.60
CA PHE A 155 5.74 -2.34 6.44
C PHE A 155 6.96 -2.73 5.64
N THR A 156 8.10 -2.85 6.30
CA THR A 156 9.34 -3.27 5.66
C THR A 156 10.14 -4.20 6.54
N TYR A 157 10.77 -5.19 5.90
CA TYR A 157 11.59 -6.19 6.56
C TYR A 157 12.52 -6.84 5.53
N GLN A 158 13.51 -7.56 6.02
CA GLN A 158 14.43 -8.35 5.20
C GLN A 158 14.23 -9.83 5.52
N ALA A 159 14.09 -10.66 4.48
CA ALA A 159 13.91 -12.10 4.62
C ALA A 159 14.35 -12.82 3.34
N THR A 160 14.30 -14.16 3.31
CA THR A 160 14.48 -14.92 2.07
C THR A 160 13.20 -14.89 1.24
N THR A 161 13.27 -15.19 -0.06
CA THR A 161 12.08 -15.33 -0.92
C THR A 161 11.07 -16.37 -0.35
N PRO A 162 9.76 -16.17 -0.59
CA PRO A 162 8.72 -17.06 -0.04
C PRO A 162 8.59 -18.37 -0.83
N TYR A 163 9.19 -18.44 -2.02
CA TYR A 163 9.17 -19.58 -2.91
C TYR A 163 10.51 -20.32 -2.94
N PRO A 164 10.49 -21.67 -3.04
CA PRO A 164 11.70 -22.48 -3.23
C PRO A 164 12.55 -21.98 -4.42
N PRO A 165 13.88 -22.03 -4.32
CA PRO A 165 14.69 -22.68 -3.28
C PRO A 165 14.95 -21.82 -2.02
N CYS A 166 14.34 -20.64 -1.88
CA CYS A 166 14.49 -19.78 -0.69
C CYS A 166 15.95 -19.40 -0.36
N ASN A 167 16.77 -19.22 -1.39
CA ASN A 167 18.20 -18.95 -1.27
C ASN A 167 18.54 -17.44 -1.33
N SER A 168 17.67 -16.63 -1.92
CA SER A 168 17.91 -15.19 -2.07
C SER A 168 17.32 -14.41 -0.91
N SER A 169 18.17 -13.63 -0.23
CA SER A 169 17.73 -12.58 0.69
C SER A 169 17.19 -11.39 -0.10
N VAL A 170 16.07 -10.82 0.35
CA VAL A 170 15.38 -9.72 -0.32
C VAL A 170 14.82 -8.74 0.71
N ASN A 171 14.68 -7.49 0.29
CA ASN A 171 13.94 -6.47 1.03
C ASN A 171 12.46 -6.54 0.64
N PHE A 172 11.59 -6.43 1.62
CA PHE A 172 10.15 -6.35 1.42
C PHE A 172 9.63 -4.95 1.75
N ILE A 173 8.70 -4.49 0.92
CA ILE A 173 7.76 -3.43 1.22
C ILE A 173 6.37 -4.07 1.12
N VAL A 174 5.59 -4.05 2.19
CA VAL A 174 4.26 -4.67 2.23
C VAL A 174 3.24 -3.62 2.62
N TYR A 175 2.28 -3.37 1.74
CA TYR A 175 1.12 -2.54 2.05
C TYR A 175 0.09 -3.35 2.82
N ASN A 176 -0.54 -2.74 3.83
CA ASN A 176 -1.67 -3.37 4.55
C ASN A 176 -3.03 -2.90 4.00
N ILE A 177 -3.07 -1.76 3.30
CA ILE A 177 -4.27 -1.29 2.62
C ILE A 177 -4.37 -2.00 1.27
N PRO A 178 -5.47 -2.74 1.00
CA PRO A 178 -5.63 -3.43 -0.25
C PRO A 178 -6.09 -2.51 -1.37
N ILE A 179 -5.77 -2.89 -2.60
CA ILE A 179 -6.53 -2.45 -3.77
C ILE A 179 -7.76 -3.32 -3.96
N TYR A 180 -8.75 -2.80 -4.68
CA TYR A 180 -10.04 -3.44 -4.83
C TYR A 180 -10.34 -3.81 -6.28
N ILE A 181 -10.85 -5.03 -6.45
CA ILE A 181 -11.38 -5.55 -7.72
C ILE A 181 -12.81 -6.05 -7.51
N ASN A 182 -13.56 -6.15 -8.62
CA ASN A 182 -14.90 -6.71 -8.60
C ASN A 182 -14.90 -8.22 -8.38
N GLN A 183 -15.98 -8.75 -7.80
CA GLN A 183 -16.15 -10.19 -7.55
C GLN A 183 -15.97 -11.05 -8.82
N ASN A 184 -16.46 -10.57 -9.97
CA ASN A 184 -16.33 -11.28 -11.25
C ASN A 184 -14.87 -11.46 -11.67
N ILE A 185 -14.03 -10.44 -11.45
CA ILE A 185 -12.60 -10.50 -11.73
C ILE A 185 -11.91 -11.45 -10.76
N MET A 186 -12.28 -11.40 -9.47
CA MET A 186 -11.73 -12.33 -8.48
C MET A 186 -12.08 -13.79 -8.80
N ASN A 187 -13.28 -14.06 -9.31
CA ASN A 187 -13.67 -15.41 -9.74
C ASN A 187 -12.78 -15.89 -10.92
N LYS A 188 -12.45 -15.01 -11.87
CA LYS A 188 -11.48 -15.32 -12.94
C LYS A 188 -10.11 -15.66 -12.37
N ILE A 189 -9.60 -14.88 -11.41
CA ILE A 189 -8.33 -15.18 -10.72
C ILE A 189 -8.37 -16.57 -10.10
N LYS A 190 -9.45 -16.92 -9.37
CA LYS A 190 -9.60 -18.24 -8.72
C LYS A 190 -9.66 -19.41 -9.71
N ASN A 191 -10.17 -19.18 -10.93
CA ASN A 191 -10.22 -20.21 -11.97
C ASN A 191 -8.86 -20.44 -12.63
N ILE A 192 -8.03 -19.40 -12.74
CA ILE A 192 -6.72 -19.45 -13.41
C ILE A 192 -5.62 -19.88 -12.43
N ILE A 193 -5.70 -19.42 -11.18
CA ILE A 193 -4.67 -19.58 -10.16
C ILE A 193 -5.15 -20.55 -9.06
N GLN A 194 -4.48 -21.68 -8.96
CA GLN A 194 -4.66 -22.63 -7.87
C GLN A 194 -4.27 -21.99 -6.54
N PRO A 195 -5.06 -22.21 -5.47
CA PRO A 195 -4.77 -21.63 -4.16
C PRO A 195 -3.40 -22.09 -3.67
N ASN A 196 -2.63 -21.13 -3.18
CA ASN A 196 -1.34 -21.38 -2.54
C ASN A 196 -1.48 -21.48 -1.02
N ASP A 197 -0.69 -22.36 -0.40
CA ASP A 197 -0.72 -22.69 1.02
C ASP A 197 0.61 -22.37 1.74
N PHE A 198 1.31 -21.33 1.27
CA PHE A 198 2.57 -20.88 1.87
C PHE A 198 2.42 -20.62 3.37
N GLN A 199 3.26 -21.31 4.14
CA GLN A 199 3.25 -21.25 5.60
C GLN A 199 3.83 -19.92 6.10
N ILE A 200 3.07 -19.24 6.95
CA ILE A 200 3.50 -18.00 7.59
C ILE A 200 4.68 -18.28 8.52
N LYS A 201 5.71 -17.44 8.42
CA LYS A 201 6.93 -17.50 9.22
C LYS A 201 6.84 -16.51 10.37
N ASN A 202 7.36 -16.94 11.51
CA ASN A 202 7.41 -16.17 12.75
C ASN A 202 8.85 -15.73 13.03
N ASN A 203 9.02 -14.85 14.03
CA ASN A 203 10.33 -14.39 14.51
C ASN A 203 11.16 -13.63 13.45
N VAL A 204 10.47 -12.88 12.59
CA VAL A 204 11.12 -11.92 11.68
C VAL A 204 10.75 -10.52 12.15
N ASP A 205 11.76 -9.70 12.39
CA ASP A 205 11.57 -8.32 12.79
C ASP A 205 11.15 -7.49 11.58
N PHE A 206 10.10 -6.69 11.76
CA PHE A 206 9.61 -5.79 10.74
C PHE A 206 9.26 -4.43 11.33
N PHE A 207 9.38 -3.42 10.49
CA PHE A 207 9.26 -2.00 10.84
C PHE A 207 8.14 -1.37 10.02
N ILE A 208 7.66 -0.21 10.47
CA ILE A 208 6.64 0.56 9.74
C ILE A 208 7.21 1.90 9.30
N ASN A 209 7.06 2.23 8.01
CA ASN A 209 7.16 3.60 7.53
C ASN A 209 5.75 4.21 7.57
N LYS A 210 5.53 5.15 8.50
CA LYS A 210 4.22 5.78 8.71
C LYS A 210 3.93 6.89 7.69
N ASN A 211 4.97 7.43 7.07
CA ASN A 211 4.84 8.56 6.14
C ASN A 211 4.50 8.08 4.72
N GLY A 212 4.77 6.81 4.43
CA GLY A 212 4.55 6.22 3.12
C GLY A 212 5.71 6.52 2.17
N ALA A 213 5.41 6.46 0.87
CA ALA A 213 6.36 6.78 -0.19
C ALA A 213 6.52 8.30 -0.35
N ILE A 214 7.74 8.73 -0.66
CA ILE A 214 8.10 10.13 -0.84
C ILE A 214 7.75 10.58 -2.27
N THR A 215 7.23 11.80 -2.42
CA THR A 215 7.04 12.40 -3.75
C THR A 215 8.33 13.05 -4.22
N SER A 216 8.66 12.95 -5.51
CA SER A 216 9.91 13.48 -6.09
C SER A 216 10.09 15.00 -5.92
N ASN A 217 9.09 15.70 -5.38
CA ASN A 217 9.08 17.15 -5.14
C ASN A 217 9.31 17.53 -3.66
N ASP A 218 9.39 16.57 -2.74
CA ASP A 218 9.69 16.82 -1.31
C ASP A 218 11.19 16.96 -1.07
N ASN A 219 11.86 17.82 -1.84
CA ASN A 219 13.30 18.07 -1.74
C ASN A 219 13.72 18.89 -0.50
N GLU A 220 12.82 19.16 0.43
CA GLU A 220 13.16 19.78 1.71
C GLU A 220 13.23 18.71 2.82
N ILE A 221 14.26 17.87 2.75
CA ILE A 221 14.69 17.10 3.90
C ILE A 221 15.35 18.10 4.86
N TYR A 222 14.61 18.58 5.87
CA TYR A 222 15.20 19.35 6.97
C TYR A 222 16.02 18.40 7.85
N ILE A 223 17.33 18.31 7.55
CA ILE A 223 18.29 17.59 8.38
C ILE A 223 18.86 18.60 9.37
N ASP A 224 18.35 18.59 10.60
CA ASP A 224 18.95 19.36 11.69
C ASP A 224 20.23 18.65 12.16
N CYS A 225 21.33 18.89 11.43
CA CYS A 225 22.66 18.42 11.81
C CYS A 225 23.13 19.19 13.04
N LYS A 226 22.81 18.71 14.24
CA LYS A 226 23.50 19.19 15.45
C LYS A 226 24.91 18.58 15.53
N PRO A 227 25.98 19.40 15.48
CA PRO A 227 27.34 18.89 15.57
C PRO A 227 27.60 18.29 16.96
N SER A 228 28.21 17.11 16.99
CA SER A 228 28.51 16.35 18.20
C SER A 228 29.84 16.75 18.85
N TRP A 229 30.10 18.05 19.07
CA TRP A 229 31.21 18.50 19.93
C TRP A 229 30.96 19.92 20.46
N VAL A 230 30.04 20.06 21.42
CA VAL A 230 30.07 21.20 22.35
C VAL A 230 29.69 20.66 23.72
N SER A 231 30.62 20.79 24.65
CA SER A 231 30.50 20.48 26.08
C SER A 231 29.32 21.19 26.72
N ASP A 232 28.74 20.53 27.72
CA ASP A 232 27.66 21.04 28.57
C ASP A 232 27.97 22.45 29.10
N GLU A 233 27.38 23.46 28.46
CA GLU A 233 27.10 24.75 29.08
C GLU A 233 25.61 25.06 28.93
N ILE A 234 25.05 25.53 30.04
CA ILE A 234 23.64 25.78 30.28
C ILE A 234 23.16 26.84 29.28
N ILE A 235 22.51 26.39 28.20
CA ILE A 235 21.75 27.27 27.30
C ILE A 235 20.28 27.10 27.66
N THR A 236 19.72 28.15 28.26
CA THR A 236 18.28 28.34 28.46
C THR A 236 17.53 27.99 27.16
N LYS A 237 16.63 27.01 27.26
CA LYS A 237 15.72 26.61 26.18
C LYS A 237 15.05 27.85 25.56
N PRO A 238 15.02 28.02 24.22
CA PRO A 238 13.94 28.77 23.61
C PRO A 238 12.65 28.00 23.90
N GLN A 239 11.68 28.66 24.52
CA GLN A 239 10.36 28.08 24.66
C GLN A 239 9.80 27.82 23.26
N GLU A 240 9.37 26.57 23.01
CA GLU A 240 8.39 26.29 21.96
C GLU A 240 7.17 27.16 22.28
N GLN A 241 6.93 28.19 21.47
CA GLN A 241 5.61 28.78 21.38
C GLN A 241 4.71 27.72 20.76
N GLU A 242 3.91 27.06 21.59
CA GLU A 242 2.64 26.50 21.14
C GLU A 242 1.92 27.62 20.37
N GLN A 243 1.73 27.42 19.07
CA GLN A 243 0.77 28.20 18.30
C GLN A 243 -0.62 27.79 18.80
N ASN A 244 -1.02 28.35 19.94
CA ASN A 244 -2.41 28.52 20.28
C ASN A 244 -2.97 29.48 19.25
N THR A 245 -3.75 28.97 18.30
CA THR A 245 -4.63 29.79 17.50
C THR A 245 -5.62 30.44 18.47
N GLU A 246 -5.32 31.65 18.92
CA GLU A 246 -6.29 32.51 19.58
C GLU A 246 -7.39 32.82 18.56
N ILE A 247 -8.48 32.08 18.67
CA ILE A 247 -9.74 32.37 18.00
C ILE A 247 -10.20 33.72 18.54
N SER A 248 -10.30 34.74 17.68
CA SER A 248 -10.70 36.08 18.13
C SER A 248 -12.06 36.02 18.84
N PRO A 249 -12.32 36.87 19.85
CA PRO A 249 -13.58 36.87 20.59
C PRO A 249 -14.82 36.95 19.68
N ASP A 250 -14.69 37.65 18.55
CA ASP A 250 -15.75 37.81 17.56
C ASP A 250 -16.04 36.49 16.84
N THR A 251 -15.01 35.73 16.46
CA THR A 251 -15.17 34.43 15.79
C THR A 251 -15.79 33.37 16.69
N LEU A 252 -15.51 33.40 17.99
CA LEU A 252 -16.15 32.51 18.96
C LEU A 252 -17.66 32.80 19.08
N ASN A 253 -18.04 34.08 19.05
CA ASN A 253 -19.44 34.51 19.12
C ASN A 253 -20.25 34.07 17.89
N TYR A 254 -19.67 34.15 16.68
CA TYR A 254 -20.32 33.63 15.47
C TYR A 254 -20.54 32.11 15.52
N ILE A 255 -19.61 31.36 16.10
CA ILE A 255 -19.74 29.90 16.28
C ILE A 255 -20.89 29.58 17.25
N TYR A 256 -21.00 30.31 18.38
CA TYR A 256 -22.12 30.12 19.32
C TYR A 256 -23.48 30.49 18.72
N LEU A 257 -23.56 31.59 17.96
CA LEU A 257 -24.77 31.98 17.24
C LEU A 257 -25.21 30.92 16.21
N PHE A 258 -24.24 30.33 15.49
CA PHE A 258 -24.51 29.26 14.54
C PHE A 258 -25.01 27.98 15.23
N LEU A 259 -24.35 27.55 16.32
CA LEU A 259 -24.77 26.38 17.09
C LEU A 259 -26.16 26.56 17.72
N PHE A 260 -26.45 27.76 18.24
CA PHE A 260 -27.76 28.08 18.81
C PHE A 260 -28.87 28.05 17.74
N SER A 261 -28.59 28.55 16.54
CA SER A 261 -29.51 28.46 15.39
C SER A 261 -29.80 27.01 15.00
N CYS A 262 -28.77 26.16 14.90
CA CYS A 262 -28.94 24.73 14.61
C CYS A 262 -29.76 24.01 15.68
N PHE A 263 -29.57 24.36 16.96
CA PHE A 263 -30.32 23.78 18.06
C PHE A 263 -31.82 24.15 18.02
N ILE A 264 -32.15 25.41 17.73
CA ILE A 264 -33.54 25.85 17.53
C ILE A 264 -34.18 25.10 16.36
N PHE A 265 -33.45 24.94 15.25
CA PHE A 265 -33.96 24.24 14.08
C PHE A 265 -34.26 22.77 14.37
N ALA A 266 -33.40 22.09 15.14
CA ALA A 266 -33.62 20.72 15.58
C ALA A 266 -34.87 20.60 16.47
N ILE A 267 -35.08 21.53 17.41
CA ILE A 267 -36.28 21.55 18.27
C ILE A 267 -37.55 21.71 17.42
N LEU A 268 -37.56 22.65 16.47
CA LEU A 268 -38.71 22.85 15.57
C LEU A 268 -38.99 21.61 14.72
N PHE A 269 -37.94 20.92 14.27
CA PHE A 269 -38.08 19.66 13.55
C PHE A 269 -38.69 18.56 14.43
N PHE A 270 -38.24 18.43 15.67
CA PHE A 270 -38.78 17.46 16.63
C PHE A 270 -40.24 17.76 17.01
N ILE A 271 -40.59 19.03 17.20
CA ILE A 271 -41.98 19.44 17.48
C ILE A 271 -42.88 19.11 16.28
N ASN A 272 -42.46 19.46 15.06
CA ASN A 272 -43.21 19.12 13.84
C ASN A 272 -43.35 17.61 13.66
N TYR A 273 -42.27 16.85 13.90
CA TYR A 273 -42.29 15.39 13.86
C TYR A 273 -43.29 14.82 14.87
N PHE A 274 -43.30 15.33 16.10
CA PHE A 274 -44.23 14.89 17.14
C PHE A 274 -45.70 15.19 16.78
N PHE A 275 -46.00 16.38 16.25
CA PHE A 275 -47.35 16.71 15.78
C PHE A 275 -47.78 15.87 14.58
N PHE A 276 -46.85 15.57 13.66
CA PHE A 276 -47.13 14.71 12.52
C PHE A 276 -47.46 13.27 12.95
N VAL A 277 -46.68 12.70 13.87
CA VAL A 277 -46.93 11.36 14.43
C VAL A 277 -48.26 11.33 15.20
N LYS A 278 -48.57 12.37 15.98
CA LYS A 278 -49.82 12.44 16.74
C LYS A 278 -51.05 12.58 15.82
N LYS A 279 -50.92 13.24 14.67
CA LYS A 279 -51.98 13.35 13.65
C LYS A 279 -52.25 12.02 12.94
N GLN A 280 -51.24 11.15 12.77
CA GLN A 280 -51.42 9.81 12.21
C GLN A 280 -52.10 8.82 13.18
N ASN A 281 -52.03 9.05 14.49
CA ASN A 281 -52.68 8.21 15.51
C ASN A 281 -54.13 8.63 15.86
N LEU A 282 -54.70 9.61 15.15
CA LEU A 282 -56.06 10.13 15.36
C LEU A 282 -56.98 9.93 14.14
N ILE A 283 -56.55 9.10 13.18
CA ILE A 283 -57.34 8.59 12.04
C ILE A 283 -57.43 7.08 12.21
#